data_AF-A0A920UAG1-F1
#
_entry.id   AF-A0A920UAG1-F1
#
_cell.length_a   1.000
_cell.length_b   1.000
_cell.length_c   1.000
_cell.angle_alpha   90.00
_cell.angle_beta   90.00
_cell.angle_gamma   90.00
#
_symmetry.space_group_name_H-M   'P 1'
#
loop_
_entity.id
_entity.type
_entity.pdbx_description
1 polymer ?
#
loop_
_entity_poly.entity_id
_entity_poly.type
_entity_poly.pdbx_seq_one_letter_code
_entity_poly.pdbx_strand_id
1 'polypeptide(L)'
;MGVGLCFSRTSRNAVARIRVGEPLFADVVGYDDTVLPQLENALLAGHDVIFLGERGQAKTRLIRGLTELLDEWMPIVAGSEINDDPYAPVSRHARELVAAKGDDTPLGWVHRSDRYGEKLATPDTSIADSSAR
;
A
#
# COMPACT_ATOMS: atom_id res chain seq x y z
N MET A 1 3.23 13.15 -21.72
CA MET A 1 2.19 12.51 -20.88
C MET A 1 2.84 12.13 -19.56
N GLY A 2 2.62 12.92 -18.52
CA GLY A 2 3.27 12.73 -17.21
C GLY A 2 2.45 11.76 -16.36
N VAL A 3 3.03 10.60 -16.03
CA VAL A 3 2.41 9.60 -15.15
C VAL A 3 2.94 9.86 -13.74
N GLY A 4 2.20 10.65 -12.96
CA GLY A 4 2.49 10.94 -11.56
C GLY A 4 2.21 9.75 -10.64
N LEU A 5 3.25 8.94 -10.49
CA LEU A 5 3.66 7.98 -9.43
C LEU A 5 2.66 7.58 -8.32
N CYS A 6 2.46 6.27 -8.27
CA CYS A 6 2.07 5.31 -7.23
C CYS A 6 1.00 5.66 -6.17
N PHE A 7 1.09 6.75 -5.39
CA PHE A 7 0.10 7.03 -4.33
C PHE A 7 -1.23 7.57 -4.87
N SER A 8 -1.21 8.19 -6.04
CA SER A 8 -2.38 8.84 -6.63
C SER A 8 -3.45 7.86 -7.15
N ARG A 9 -3.16 6.55 -7.24
CA ARG A 9 -4.11 5.55 -7.78
C ARG A 9 -5.10 5.01 -6.76
N THR A 10 -4.71 4.80 -5.50
CA THR A 10 -5.63 4.24 -4.49
C THR A 10 -6.85 5.14 -4.28
N SER A 11 -6.66 6.46 -4.16
CA SER A 11 -7.77 7.41 -4.04
C SER A 11 -8.63 7.44 -5.31
N ARG A 12 -8.05 7.29 -6.51
CA ARG A 12 -8.81 7.18 -7.76
C ARG A 12 -9.64 5.89 -7.81
N ASN A 13 -9.09 4.77 -7.40
CA ASN A 13 -9.78 3.48 -7.33
C ASN A 13 -10.91 3.54 -6.29
N ALA A 14 -10.68 4.20 -5.15
CA ALA A 14 -11.71 4.45 -4.15
C ALA A 14 -12.85 5.33 -4.70
N VAL A 15 -12.52 6.44 -5.37
CA VAL A 15 -13.53 7.29 -6.03
C VAL A 15 -14.32 6.51 -7.08
N ALA A 16 -13.67 5.63 -7.84
CA ALA A 16 -14.35 4.81 -8.83
C ALA A 16 -15.39 3.89 -8.20
N ARG A 17 -15.06 3.21 -7.09
CA ARG A 17 -16.01 2.37 -6.35
C ARG A 17 -17.17 3.17 -5.75
N ILE A 18 -16.88 4.30 -5.10
CA ILE A 18 -17.91 5.19 -4.55
C ILE A 18 -18.88 5.65 -5.64
N ARG A 19 -18.38 6.01 -6.83
CA ARG A 19 -19.21 6.46 -7.95
C ARG A 19 -20.16 5.40 -8.50
N VAL A 20 -19.76 4.13 -8.43
CA VAL A 20 -20.57 2.99 -8.89
C VAL A 20 -21.49 2.47 -7.77
N GLY A 21 -21.38 3.04 -6.56
CA GLY A 21 -22.15 2.63 -5.38
C GLY A 21 -21.67 1.32 -4.78
N GLU A 22 -20.46 0.88 -5.11
CA GLU A 22 -19.84 -0.29 -4.51
C GLU A 22 -19.25 0.07 -3.14
N PRO A 23 -19.52 -0.71 -2.08
CA PRO A 23 -18.91 -0.48 -0.78
C PRO A 23 -17.39 -0.66 -0.88
N LEU A 24 -16.64 0.26 -0.28
CA LEU A 24 -15.18 0.18 -0.24
C LEU A 24 -14.70 -1.01 0.60
N PHE A 25 -15.51 -1.43 1.57
CA PHE A 25 -15.25 -2.53 2.49
C PHE A 25 -16.46 -3.46 2.53
N ALA A 26 -16.31 -4.65 1.97
CA ALA A 26 -17.28 -5.72 2.21
C ALA A 26 -17.05 -6.29 3.62
N ASP A 27 -18.12 -6.55 4.37
CA ASP A 27 -18.13 -7.36 5.61
C ASP A 27 -17.63 -6.71 6.92
N VAL A 28 -17.71 -5.38 7.08
CA VAL A 28 -17.40 -4.72 8.37
C VAL A 28 -18.67 -4.20 9.06
N VAL A 29 -19.39 -5.10 9.75
CA VAL A 29 -20.63 -4.76 10.47
C VAL A 29 -20.34 -3.88 11.69
N GLY A 30 -21.01 -2.74 11.80
CA GLY A 30 -21.02 -1.88 13.00
C GLY A 30 -19.97 -0.77 13.00
N TYR A 31 -19.26 -0.58 11.89
CA TYR A 31 -18.29 0.51 11.69
C TYR A 31 -18.76 1.55 10.67
N ASP A 32 -19.92 1.32 10.05
CA ASP A 32 -20.50 2.11 8.97
C ASP A 32 -20.70 3.59 9.36
N ASP A 33 -21.12 3.84 10.60
CA ASP A 33 -21.45 5.18 11.08
C ASP A 33 -20.30 5.89 11.82
N THR A 34 -19.14 5.24 11.98
CA THR A 34 -18.04 5.79 12.81
C THR A 34 -16.70 5.80 12.10
N VAL A 35 -16.16 4.62 11.77
CA VAL A 35 -14.78 4.47 11.27
C VAL A 35 -14.72 4.54 9.75
N LEU A 36 -15.72 3.99 9.04
CA LEU A 36 -15.71 4.01 7.57
C LEU A 36 -15.68 5.43 6.99
N PRO A 37 -16.49 6.40 7.45
CA PRO A 37 -16.46 7.76 6.89
C PRO A 37 -15.13 8.48 7.14
N GLN A 38 -14.48 8.21 8.28
CA GLN A 38 -13.17 8.77 8.60
C GLN A 38 -12.08 8.17 7.72
N LEU A 39 -12.14 6.86 7.49
CA LEU A 39 -11.22 6.13 6.63
C LEU A 39 -11.36 6.58 5.17
N GLU A 40 -12.59 6.75 4.68
CA GLU A 40 -12.86 7.28 3.34
C GLU A 40 -12.25 8.66 3.15
N ASN A 41 -12.50 9.58 4.07
CA ASN A 41 -11.91 10.92 4.03
C ASN A 41 -10.39 10.88 4.06
N ALA A 42 -9.79 10.03 4.91
CA ALA A 42 -8.34 9.86 4.98
C ALA A 42 -7.75 9.31 3.67
N LEU A 43 -8.40 8.32 3.05
CA LEU A 43 -7.98 7.75 1.76
C LEU A 43 -8.07 8.77 0.62
N LEU A 44 -9.14 9.56 0.59
CA LEU A 44 -9.32 10.61 -0.42
C LEU A 44 -8.32 11.75 -0.24
N ALA A 45 -7.94 12.06 1.00
CA ALA A 45 -6.92 13.04 1.34
C ALA A 45 -5.47 12.52 1.18
N GLY A 46 -5.28 11.22 0.97
CA GLY A 46 -3.96 10.59 0.88
C GLY A 46 -3.21 10.59 2.21
N HIS A 47 -3.93 10.51 3.33
CA HIS A 47 -3.34 10.47 4.67
C HIS A 47 -2.85 9.07 5.05
N ASP A 48 -1.83 9.04 5.90
CA ASP A 48 -1.42 7.83 6.62
C ASP A 48 -2.46 7.48 7.69
N VAL A 49 -2.82 6.19 7.80
CA VAL A 49 -3.85 5.71 8.73
C VAL A 49 -3.25 4.69 9.70
N ILE A 50 -3.53 4.85 11.00
CA ILE A 50 -3.14 3.92 12.06
C ILE A 50 -4.40 3.36 12.72
N PHE A 51 -4.56 2.02 12.71
CA PHE A 51 -5.69 1.34 13.35
C PHE A 51 -5.39 0.97 14.82
N LEU A 52 -5.98 1.71 15.77
CA LEU A 52 -5.93 1.43 17.21
C LEU A 52 -7.23 0.75 17.68
N GLY A 53 -7.18 -0.06 18.73
CA GLY A 53 -8.33 -0.84 19.20
C GLY A 53 -7.98 -2.22 19.79
N GLU A 54 -8.94 -2.83 20.46
CA GLU A 54 -8.79 -4.10 21.16
C GLU A 54 -8.81 -5.32 20.21
N ARG A 55 -8.37 -6.48 20.72
CA ARG A 55 -8.48 -7.75 19.98
C ARG A 55 -9.95 -8.02 19.63
N GLY A 56 -10.20 -8.43 18.39
CA GLY A 56 -11.55 -8.70 17.88
C GLY A 56 -12.25 -7.51 17.21
N GLN A 57 -11.66 -6.31 17.21
CA GLN A 57 -12.25 -5.12 16.58
C GLN A 57 -12.02 -5.00 15.06
N ALA A 58 -12.03 -6.12 14.35
CA ALA A 58 -12.01 -6.17 12.87
C ALA A 58 -10.88 -5.42 12.12
N LYS A 59 -9.81 -4.97 12.80
CA LYS A 59 -8.68 -4.24 12.17
C LYS A 59 -8.09 -4.98 10.95
N THR A 60 -7.82 -6.28 11.11
CA THR A 60 -7.28 -7.11 10.03
C THR A 60 -8.25 -7.20 8.84
N ARG A 61 -9.57 -7.20 9.08
CA ARG A 61 -10.57 -7.17 8.00
C ARG A 61 -10.56 -5.83 7.26
N LEU A 62 -10.49 -4.72 7.99
CA LEU A 62 -10.40 -3.38 7.39
C LEU A 62 -9.14 -3.23 6.53
N ILE A 63 -7.98 -3.65 7.03
CA ILE A 63 -6.72 -3.56 6.26
C ILE A 63 -6.76 -4.45 5.03
N ARG A 64 -7.33 -5.65 5.10
CA ARG A 64 -7.53 -6.51 3.93
C ARG A 64 -8.48 -5.85 2.92
N GLY A 65 -9.55 -5.21 3.37
CA GLY A 65 -10.42 -4.42 2.48
C GLY A 65 -9.67 -3.27 1.78
N LEU A 66 -8.77 -2.57 2.47
CA LEU A 66 -7.92 -1.55 1.86
C LEU A 66 -7.03 -2.10 0.74
N THR A 67 -6.52 -3.33 0.90
CA THR A 67 -5.67 -3.95 -0.13
C THR A 67 -6.43 -4.26 -1.42
N GLU A 68 -7.75 -4.46 -1.35
CA GLU A 68 -8.59 -4.62 -2.53
C GLU A 68 -8.80 -3.32 -3.33
N LEU A 69 -8.44 -2.16 -2.79
CA LEU A 69 -8.44 -0.88 -3.51
C LEU A 69 -7.15 -0.64 -4.31
N LEU A 70 -6.11 -1.42 -4.03
CA LEU A 70 -4.86 -1.37 -4.78
C LEU A 70 -5.03 -1.99 -6.16
N ASP A 71 -4.26 -1.49 -7.13
CA ASP A 71 -4.18 -2.12 -8.44
C ASP A 71 -3.74 -3.58 -8.28
N GLU A 72 -4.38 -4.47 -9.05
CA GLU A 72 -4.12 -5.91 -8.98
C GLU A 72 -2.64 -6.25 -9.19
N TRP A 73 -2.01 -5.59 -10.17
CA TRP A 73 -0.61 -5.76 -10.50
C TRP A 73 0.10 -4.42 -10.54
N MET A 74 1.21 -4.31 -9.82
CA MET A 74 2.07 -3.13 -9.81
C MET A 74 3.44 -3.48 -10.41
N PRO A 75 3.93 -2.72 -11.41
CA PRO A 75 5.27 -2.92 -11.94
C PRO A 75 6.30 -2.40 -10.92
N ILE A 76 7.38 -3.15 -10.76
CA ILE A 76 8.52 -2.79 -9.90
C ILE A 76 9.82 -2.97 -10.67
N VAL A 77 10.89 -2.31 -10.25
CA VAL A 77 12.23 -2.64 -10.75
C VAL A 77 12.63 -4.03 -10.25
N ALA A 78 12.96 -4.93 -11.18
CA ALA A 78 13.34 -6.30 -10.83
C ALA A 78 14.60 -6.32 -9.94
N GLY A 79 14.53 -7.04 -8.82
CA GLY A 79 15.62 -7.09 -7.84
C GLY A 79 15.63 -5.96 -6.81
N SER A 80 14.66 -5.04 -6.85
CA SER A 80 14.47 -4.07 -5.76
C SER A 80 13.92 -4.74 -4.51
N GLU A 81 14.56 -4.50 -3.36
CA GLU A 81 14.12 -4.98 -2.05
C GLU A 81 12.85 -4.27 -1.54
N ILE A 82 12.61 -3.05 -2.01
CA ILE A 82 11.52 -2.18 -1.52
C ILE A 82 10.42 -1.96 -2.56
N ASN A 83 10.38 -2.77 -3.63
CA ASN A 83 9.41 -2.64 -4.71
C ASN A 83 9.45 -1.24 -5.37
N ASP A 84 10.64 -0.77 -5.74
CA ASP A 84 10.85 0.55 -6.35
C ASP A 84 10.02 0.74 -7.62
N ASP A 85 9.47 1.95 -7.77
CA ASP A 85 8.78 2.38 -8.98
C ASP A 85 9.78 2.57 -10.14
N PRO A 86 9.58 1.96 -11.31
CA PRO A 86 10.46 2.12 -12.47
C PRO A 86 10.63 3.56 -12.95
N TYR A 87 9.63 4.42 -12.72
CA TYR A 87 9.61 5.82 -13.18
C TYR A 87 10.06 6.81 -12.10
N ALA A 88 10.10 6.40 -10.83
CA ALA A 88 10.75 7.17 -9.77
C ALA A 88 11.35 6.24 -8.69
N PRO A 89 12.48 5.61 -9.02
CA PRO A 89 13.16 4.74 -8.08
C PRO A 89 13.71 5.54 -6.89
N VAL A 90 13.58 4.98 -5.69
CA VAL A 90 14.08 5.57 -4.44
C VAL A 90 15.41 4.93 -4.05
N SER A 91 15.54 3.61 -4.19
CA SER A 91 16.78 2.90 -3.86
C SER A 91 17.91 3.24 -4.84
N ARG A 92 19.14 3.17 -4.33
CA ARG A 92 20.34 3.37 -5.16
C ARG A 92 20.42 2.33 -6.28
N HIS A 93 20.18 1.06 -5.96
CA HIS A 93 20.20 -0.03 -6.92
C HIS A 93 19.25 0.23 -8.09
N ALA A 94 18.00 0.58 -7.80
CA ALA A 94 17.00 0.83 -8.84
C ALA A 94 17.33 2.09 -9.66
N ARG A 95 17.84 3.16 -9.02
CA ARG A 95 18.29 4.37 -9.73
C ARG A 95 19.43 4.09 -10.70
N GLU A 96 20.43 3.34 -10.26
CA GLU A 96 21.58 2.97 -11.10
C GLU A 96 21.15 2.06 -12.26
N LEU A 97 20.27 1.09 -11.99
CA LEU A 97 19.78 0.17 -13.01
C LEU A 97 18.94 0.88 -14.07
N VAL A 98 18.03 1.77 -13.66
CA VAL A 98 17.22 2.60 -14.56
C VAL A 98 18.11 3.55 -15.35
N ALA A 99 19.12 4.17 -14.73
CA ALA A 99 20.05 5.05 -15.44
C ALA A 99 20.92 4.31 -16.47
N ALA A 100 21.31 3.06 -16.17
CA ALA A 100 22.15 2.26 -17.05
C ALA A 100 21.38 1.64 -18.22
N LYS A 101 20.14 1.19 -18.00
CA LYS A 101 19.35 0.42 -18.97
C LYS A 101 18.22 1.22 -19.63
N GLY A 102 17.79 2.33 -19.04
CA GLY A 102 16.68 3.12 -19.56
C GLY A 102 15.43 2.26 -19.76
N ASP A 103 14.92 2.24 -20.99
CA ASP A 103 13.73 1.46 -21.36
C ASP A 103 13.93 -0.07 -21.30
N ASP A 104 15.18 -0.54 -21.28
CA ASP A 104 15.53 -1.97 -21.14
C ASP A 104 15.66 -2.41 -19.67
N THR A 105 15.20 -1.58 -18.73
CA THR A 105 15.23 -1.93 -17.30
C THR A 105 14.35 -3.15 -17.03
N PRO A 106 14.88 -4.23 -16.42
CA PRO A 106 14.08 -5.40 -16.13
C PRO A 106 13.03 -5.07 -15.08
N LEU A 107 11.78 -5.45 -15.36
CA LEU A 107 10.64 -5.21 -14.50
C LEU A 107 10.19 -6.51 -13.82
N GLY A 108 9.80 -6.40 -12.56
CA GLY A 108 9.01 -7.38 -11.83
C GLY A 108 7.57 -6.92 -11.69
N TRP A 109 6.70 -7.82 -11.24
CA TRP A 109 5.30 -7.53 -10.98
C TRP A 109 4.93 -8.04 -9.60
N VAL A 110 4.26 -7.22 -8.81
CA VAL A 110 3.79 -7.57 -7.47
C VAL A 110 2.27 -7.54 -7.48
N HIS A 111 1.65 -8.64 -7.03
CA HIS A 111 0.21 -8.71 -6.88
C HIS A 111 -0.26 -7.97 -5.62
N ARG A 112 -1.46 -7.39 -5.63
CA ARG A 112 -2.00 -6.64 -4.47
C ARG A 112 -2.00 -7.42 -3.16
N SER A 113 -2.18 -8.75 -3.21
CA SER A 113 -2.14 -9.62 -2.03
C SER A 113 -0.78 -9.65 -1.35
N ASP A 114 0.29 -9.51 -2.13
CA ASP A 114 1.67 -9.66 -1.66
C ASP A 114 2.20 -8.34 -1.08
N ARG A 115 1.44 -7.26 -1.25
CA ARG A 115 1.73 -5.94 -0.68
C ARG A 115 1.30 -5.82 0.78
N TYR A 116 0.50 -6.77 1.27
CA TYR A 116 0.12 -6.85 2.67
C TYR A 116 1.16 -7.65 3.47
N GLY A 117 2.00 -6.95 4.23
CA GLY A 117 2.89 -7.56 5.21
C GLY A 117 2.28 -7.53 6.60
N GLU A 118 1.67 -8.62 7.06
CA GLU A 118 1.27 -8.74 8.47
C GLU A 118 2.51 -9.06 9.32
N LYS A 119 3.15 -8.03 9.87
CA LYS A 119 4.15 -8.24 10.92
C LYS A 119 3.43 -8.33 12.25
N LEU A 120 2.91 -9.52 12.56
CA LEU A 120 2.53 -9.84 13.93
C LEU A 120 3.80 -9.65 14.77
N ALA A 121 3.75 -8.71 15.71
CA ALA A 121 4.76 -8.64 16.75
C ALA A 121 4.63 -9.92 17.59
N THR A 122 5.25 -11.01 17.13
CA THR A 122 5.75 -12.04 18.02
C THR A 122 6.70 -11.31 18.98
N PRO A 123 6.60 -11.47 20.30
CA PRO A 123 7.38 -10.67 21.24
C PRO A 123 8.91 -10.84 21.11
N ASP A 124 9.38 -11.72 20.22
CA ASP A 124 10.79 -11.98 19.92
C ASP A 124 11.31 -11.25 18.67
N THR A 125 11.05 -9.95 18.54
CA THR A 125 11.96 -9.11 17.73
C THR A 125 12.68 -8.17 18.67
N SER A 126 13.85 -8.62 19.12
CA SER A 126 14.90 -7.72 19.57
C SER A 126 15.02 -6.61 18.54
N ILE A 127 14.63 -5.40 18.95
CA ILE A 127 15.08 -4.19 18.29
C ILE A 127 16.60 -4.24 18.43
N ALA A 128 17.27 -4.73 17.39
CA ALA A 128 18.71 -4.61 17.26
C ALA A 128 18.98 -3.11 17.08
N ASP A 129 19.25 -2.47 18.21
CA ASP A 129 19.80 -1.14 18.30
C ASP A 129 20.99 -1.05 17.35
N SER A 130 20.78 -0.33 16.26
CA SER A 130 21.81 -0.06 15.27
C SER A 130 22.39 1.33 15.52
N SER A 131 22.74 1.64 16.78
CA SER A 131 23.73 2.68 17.08
C SER A 131 25.12 2.04 17.05
N ALA A 132 25.66 1.86 15.85
CA ALA A 132 27.09 1.63 15.68
C ALA A 132 27.83 2.95 15.97
N ARG A 133 28.68 2.92 17.00
CA ARG A 133 29.87 3.79 17.09
C ARG A 133 30.96 3.22 16.20
#